data_AF-A0A7C9GTQ5-F1
#
_entry.id   AF-A0A7C9GTQ5-F1
#
_cell.length_a   1.000
_cell.length_b   1.000
_cell.length_c   1.000
_cell.angle_alpha   90.00
_cell.angle_beta   90.00
_cell.angle_gamma   90.00
#
_symmetry.space_group_name_H-M   'P 1'
#
loop_
_entity.id
_entity.type
_entity.pdbx_description
1 polymer ?
#
loop_
_entity_poly.entity_id
_entity_poly.type
_entity_poly.pdbx_seq_one_letter_code
_entity_poly.pdbx_strand_id
1 'polypeptide(L)'
;MSLLAPAMPSLSSPKPLQVVTIDKNELPRFAQEASPPVERLYLLGNADLLHKPAIGLVGSRRASQQGLADAQWFAKTLVGHGLTINSGLCYRWMGRP
;
A
#
# COMPACT_ATOMS: atom_id res chain seq x y z
N MET A 1 -5.00 -22.59 27.38
CA MET A 1 -4.09 -22.19 26.29
C MET A 1 -4.61 -20.88 25.70
N SER A 2 -4.01 -19.75 26.10
CA SER A 2 -4.38 -18.41 25.61
C SER A 2 -3.44 -18.05 24.45
N LEU A 3 -3.97 -17.87 23.24
CA LEU A 3 -3.22 -17.28 22.14
C LEU A 3 -3.09 -15.77 22.44
N LEU A 4 -1.92 -15.33 22.91
CA LEU A 4 -1.55 -13.93 22.87
C LEU A 4 -1.53 -13.50 21.39
N ALA A 5 -2.41 -12.58 21.00
CA ALA A 5 -2.28 -11.85 19.75
C ALA A 5 -0.92 -11.12 19.77
N PRO A 6 -0.14 -11.13 18.66
CA PRO A 6 1.11 -10.39 18.61
C PRO A 6 0.81 -8.91 18.88
N ALA A 7 1.56 -8.32 19.82
CA ALA A 7 1.45 -6.91 20.16
C ALA A 7 1.62 -6.08 18.87
N MET A 8 0.59 -5.31 18.50
CA MET A 8 0.72 -4.36 17.40
C MET A 8 1.82 -3.36 17.76
N PRO A 9 2.77 -3.07 16.85
CA PRO A 9 3.74 -2.01 17.09
C PRO A 9 2.97 -0.71 17.35
N SER A 10 3.38 0.04 18.39
CA SER A 10 2.77 1.33 18.69
C SER A 10 2.90 2.23 17.47
N LEU A 11 1.78 2.50 16.79
CA LEU A 11 1.73 3.51 15.75
C LEU A 11 2.09 4.84 16.43
N SER A 12 3.25 5.39 16.11
CA SER A 12 3.63 6.75 16.51
C SER A 12 2.46 7.69 16.23
N SER A 13 2.24 8.69 17.07
CA SER A 13 1.18 9.70 16.91
C SER A 13 0.99 10.04 15.42
N PRO A 14 -0.22 9.90 14.86
CA PRO A 14 -0.42 10.12 13.44
C PRO A 14 0.05 11.53 13.10
N LYS A 15 1.01 11.64 12.18
CA LYS A 15 1.39 12.94 11.64
C LYS A 15 0.12 13.65 11.16
N PRO A 16 0.01 14.97 11.35
CA PRO A 16 -1.15 15.72 10.87
C PRO A 16 -1.36 15.45 9.39
N LEU A 17 -2.64 15.38 8.99
CA LEU A 17 -3.06 15.16 7.62
C LEU A 17 -2.43 16.22 6.71
N GLN A 18 -1.39 15.84 5.97
CA GLN A 18 -0.78 16.70 4.96
C GLN A 18 -1.31 16.26 3.60
N VAL A 19 -2.05 17.15 2.95
CA VAL A 19 -2.48 16.98 1.57
C VAL A 19 -1.40 17.56 0.68
N VAL A 20 -0.74 16.71 -0.10
CA VAL A 20 0.22 17.15 -1.13
C VAL A 20 -0.46 17.04 -2.49
N THR A 21 -0.35 18.09 -3.30
CA THR A 21 -0.78 18.10 -4.69
C THR A 21 0.45 18.10 -5.57
N ILE A 22 0.57 17.10 -6.44
CA ILE A 22 1.67 16.99 -7.40
C ILE A 22 1.11 17.22 -8.80
N ASP A 23 1.74 18.10 -9.57
CA ASP A 23 1.37 18.40 -10.95
C ASP A 23 2.08 17.50 -11.96
N LYS A 24 1.64 17.56 -13.22
CA LYS A 24 2.15 16.72 -14.32
C LYS A 24 3.69 16.67 -14.44
N ASN A 25 4.41 17.76 -14.12
CA ASN A 25 5.86 17.83 -14.28
C ASN A 25 6.62 17.12 -13.14
N GLU A 26 5.99 16.99 -11.98
CA GLU A 26 6.56 16.37 -10.78
C GLU A 26 6.12 14.91 -10.60
N LEU A 27 5.17 14.43 -11.43
CA LEU A 27 4.63 13.08 -11.31
C LEU A 27 5.65 12.00 -11.74
N PRO A 28 5.65 10.83 -11.06
CA PRO A 28 6.51 9.71 -11.43
C PRO A 28 6.15 9.16 -12.81
N ARG A 29 7.10 8.46 -13.43
CA ARG A 29 6.96 7.89 -14.77
C ARG A 29 5.66 7.11 -15.01
N PHE A 30 5.18 6.34 -14.02
CA PHE A 30 3.93 5.55 -14.16
C PHE A 30 2.72 6.43 -14.47
N ALA A 31 2.70 7.68 -13.99
CA ALA A 31 1.59 8.60 -14.20
C ALA A 31 1.53 9.08 -15.65
N GLN A 32 2.67 9.16 -16.32
CA GLN A 32 2.79 9.51 -17.73
C GLN A 32 2.47 8.32 -18.65
N GLU A 33 2.74 7.09 -18.19
CA GLU A 33 2.46 5.85 -18.91
C GLU A 33 1.00 5.39 -18.79
N ALA A 34 0.26 5.90 -17.81
CA ALA A 34 -1.17 5.65 -17.67
C ALA A 34 -1.95 6.19 -18.88
N SER A 35 -3.06 5.52 -19.22
CA SER A 35 -3.95 5.95 -20.30
C SER A 35 -5.39 6.10 -19.79
N PRO A 36 -5.95 7.31 -19.72
CA PRO A 36 -5.28 8.59 -20.03
C PRO A 36 -4.17 8.92 -19.02
N PRO A 37 -3.19 9.78 -19.38
CA PRO A 37 -2.16 10.22 -18.45
C PRO A 37 -2.78 10.86 -17.21
N VAL A 38 -2.18 10.64 -16.05
CA VAL A 38 -2.63 11.26 -14.80
C VAL A 38 -2.11 12.70 -14.77
N GLU A 39 -3.01 13.67 -14.64
CA GLU A 39 -2.65 15.10 -14.62
C GLU A 39 -2.36 15.65 -13.22
N ARG A 40 -2.91 15.01 -12.18
CA ARG A 40 -2.77 15.42 -10.79
C ARG A 40 -2.94 14.23 -9.84
N LEU A 41 -2.11 14.17 -8.81
CA LEU A 41 -2.28 13.25 -7.68
C LEU A 41 -2.48 14.02 -6.38
N TYR A 42 -3.47 13.59 -5.59
CA TYR A 42 -3.68 14.02 -4.22
C TYR A 42 -3.15 12.96 -3.28
N LEU A 43 -2.26 13.33 -2.38
CA LEU A 43 -1.57 12.39 -1.51
C LEU A 43 -1.85 12.70 -0.05
N LEU A 44 -1.96 11.62 0.72
CA LEU A 44 -1.91 11.65 2.17
C LEU A 44 -0.76 10.76 2.64
N GLY A 45 0.19 11.36 3.37
CA GLY A 45 1.31 10.62 3.95
C GLY A 45 2.64 10.95 3.27
N ASN A 46 3.48 9.94 3.07
CA ASN A 46 4.85 10.14 2.57
C ASN A 46 4.92 10.10 1.03
N ALA A 47 5.10 11.26 0.41
CA ALA A 47 5.24 11.39 -1.05
C ALA A 47 6.49 10.69 -1.61
N ASP A 48 7.56 10.53 -0.82
CA ASP A 48 8.82 9.92 -1.26
C ASP A 48 8.64 8.47 -1.74
N LEU A 49 7.59 7.78 -1.26
CA LEU A 49 7.27 6.41 -1.65
C LEU A 49 6.91 6.27 -3.14
N LEU A 50 6.45 7.35 -3.79
CA LEU A 50 6.11 7.37 -5.20
C LEU A 50 7.32 7.17 -6.14
N HIS A 51 8.52 7.45 -5.65
CA HIS A 51 9.76 7.31 -6.40
C HIS A 51 10.49 5.99 -6.12
N LYS A 52 9.97 5.16 -5.20
CA LYS A 52 10.55 3.86 -4.89
C LYS A 52 10.05 2.79 -5.86
N PRO A 53 10.87 1.76 -6.16
CA PRO A 53 10.39 0.56 -6.84
C PRO A 53 9.15 0.00 -6.13
N ALA A 54 8.07 -0.19 -6.88
CA ALA A 54 6.78 -0.57 -6.33
C ALA A 54 6.19 -1.74 -7.12
N ILE A 55 5.37 -2.54 -6.43
CA ILE A 55 4.64 -3.66 -7.03
C ILE A 55 3.18 -3.65 -6.59
N GLY A 56 2.28 -3.90 -7.54
CA GLY A 56 0.86 -4.04 -7.27
C GLY A 56 0.55 -5.40 -6.66
N LEU A 57 -0.09 -5.42 -5.49
CA LEU A 57 -0.62 -6.63 -4.88
C LEU A 57 -2.16 -6.58 -4.89
N VAL A 58 -2.75 -7.38 -5.77
CA VAL A 58 -4.19 -7.47 -6.00
C VAL A 58 -4.68 -8.90 -5.80
N GLY A 59 -5.97 -9.08 -5.51
CA GLY A 59 -6.54 -10.40 -5.29
C GLY A 59 -8.06 -10.37 -5.19
N SER A 60 -8.66 -11.53 -4.94
CA SER A 60 -10.11 -11.68 -4.79
C SER A 60 -10.64 -10.91 -3.59
N ARG A 61 -11.78 -10.22 -3.77
CA ARG A 61 -12.56 -9.63 -2.66
C ARG A 61 -13.09 -10.68 -1.68
N ARG A 62 -13.13 -11.95 -2.10
CA ARG A 62 -13.53 -13.12 -1.31
C ARG A 62 -12.39 -14.15 -1.32
N ALA A 63 -11.19 -13.73 -0.94
CA ALA A 63 -10.04 -14.64 -0.82
C ALA A 63 -10.30 -15.72 0.24
N SER A 64 -9.78 -16.94 -0.01
CA SER A 64 -9.72 -18.01 0.99
C SER A 64 -8.73 -17.65 2.10
N GLN A 65 -8.76 -18.39 3.22
CA GLN A 65 -7.77 -18.21 4.28
C GLN A 65 -6.33 -18.41 3.77
N GLN A 66 -6.11 -19.41 2.90
CA GLN A 66 -4.81 -19.62 2.27
C GLN A 66 -4.41 -18.41 1.41
N GLY A 67 -5.31 -17.88 0.59
CA GLY A 67 -5.03 -16.70 -0.22
C GLY A 67 -4.68 -15.45 0.62
N LEU A 68 -5.28 -15.31 1.80
CA LEU A 68 -4.91 -14.27 2.78
C LEU A 68 -3.50 -14.50 3.35
N ALA A 69 -3.17 -15.74 3.72
CA ALA A 69 -1.83 -16.09 4.21
C ALA A 69 -0.75 -15.85 3.13
N ASP A 70 -1.01 -16.29 1.91
CA ASP A 70 -0.06 -16.18 0.79
C ASP A 70 0.28 -14.73 0.50
N ALA A 71 -0.72 -13.86 0.34
CA ALA A 71 -0.42 -12.47 -0.01
C ALA A 71 0.15 -11.66 1.20
N GLN A 72 -0.05 -12.11 2.46
CA GLN A 72 0.66 -11.54 3.61
C GLN A 72 2.13 -11.94 3.57
N TRP A 73 2.41 -13.20 3.23
CA TRP A 73 3.76 -13.71 3.03
C TRP A 73 4.46 -12.96 1.89
N PHE A 74 3.81 -12.81 0.73
CA PHE A 74 4.36 -12.03 -0.39
C PHE A 74 4.63 -10.58 0.01
N ALA A 75 3.68 -9.91 0.65
CA ALA A 75 3.84 -8.51 1.07
C ALA A 75 5.06 -8.35 2.00
N LYS A 76 5.19 -9.20 3.03
CA LYS A 76 6.32 -9.15 3.96
C LYS A 76 7.65 -9.41 3.25
N THR A 77 7.70 -10.43 2.42
CA THR A 77 8.92 -10.81 1.69
C THR A 77 9.36 -9.70 0.74
N LEU A 78 8.44 -9.16 -0.07
CA LEU A 78 8.76 -8.11 -1.05
C LEU A 78 9.18 -6.79 -0.39
N VAL A 79 8.49 -6.38 0.69
CA VAL A 79 8.90 -5.20 1.48
C VAL A 79 10.27 -5.41 2.11
N GLY A 80 10.56 -6.62 2.62
CA GLY A 80 11.89 -6.97 3.13
C GLY A 80 13.01 -6.85 2.10
N HIS A 81 12.69 -6.89 0.80
CA HIS A 81 13.61 -6.67 -0.31
C HIS A 81 13.57 -5.23 -0.86
N GLY A 82 12.93 -4.29 -0.15
CA GLY A 82 12.93 -2.87 -0.49
C GLY A 82 11.85 -2.43 -1.49
N LEU A 83 10.88 -3.29 -1.83
CA LEU A 83 9.75 -2.92 -2.67
C LEU A 83 8.63 -2.25 -1.87
N THR A 84 8.03 -1.20 -2.44
CA THR A 84 6.78 -0.63 -1.94
C THR A 84 5.59 -1.45 -2.45
N ILE A 85 4.65 -1.81 -1.58
CA ILE A 85 3.41 -2.50 -1.98
C ILE A 85 2.31 -1.48 -2.27
N ASN A 86 1.78 -1.51 -3.49
CA ASN A 86 0.60 -0.73 -3.89
C ASN A 86 -0.63 -1.65 -3.90
N SER A 87 -1.70 -1.26 -3.19
CA SER A 87 -2.96 -2.01 -3.16
C SER A 87 -4.17 -1.09 -3.07
N GLY A 88 -5.33 -1.55 -3.57
CA GLY A 88 -6.57 -0.77 -3.66
C GLY A 88 -7.41 -0.71 -2.38
N LEU A 89 -6.81 -1.00 -1.22
CA LEU A 89 -7.46 -0.98 0.10
C LEU A 89 -8.78 -1.77 0.20
N CYS A 90 -8.89 -2.92 -0.48
CA CYS A 90 -10.10 -3.72 -0.41
C CYS A 90 -10.28 -4.35 0.98
N TYR A 91 -11.46 -4.19 1.56
CA TYR A 91 -11.84 -4.54 2.92
C TYR A 91 -11.41 -5.95 3.40
N ARG A 92 -11.52 -7.00 2.57
CA ARG A 92 -11.22 -8.37 3.00
C ARG A 92 -9.71 -8.65 3.14
N TRP A 93 -8.87 -7.95 2.37
CA TRP A 93 -7.42 -8.12 2.41
C TRP A 93 -6.80 -7.66 3.74
N MET A 94 -7.47 -6.73 4.42
CA MET A 94 -6.96 -6.08 5.64
C MET A 94 -7.41 -6.74 6.95
N GLY A 95 -7.97 -7.96 6.89
CA GLY A 95 -8.43 -8.66 8.08
C GLY A 95 -9.58 -7.95 8.81
N ARG A 96 -10.35 -7.11 8.11
CA ARG A 96 -11.58 -6.52 8.66
C ARG A 96 -12.73 -7.51 8.38
N PRO A 97 -13.50 -7.91 9.43
CA PRO A 97 -14.57 -8.89 9.33
C PRO A 97 -15.64 -8.43 8.37
#